data_AF-A0A7V2DG38-F1
#
_entry.id   AF-A0A7V2DG38-F1
#
_cell.length_a   1.000
_cell.length_b   1.000
_cell.length_c   1.000
_cell.angle_alpha   90.00
_cell.angle_beta   90.00
_cell.angle_gamma   90.00
#
_symmetry.space_group_name_H-M   'P 1'
#
loop_
_entity.id
_entity.type
_entity.pdbx_description
1 polymer ?
#
loop_
_entity_poly.entity_id
_entity_poly.type
_entity_poly.pdbx_seq_one_letter_code
_entity_poly.pdbx_strand_id
1 'polypeptide(L)'
;MDHKNPKRRERKMKKSISIVLSIVLIACFTSFAVAVTQAEKDEIVTVVNKTAAMLEKEGKAGLDKIQSIRFGDNNYVYVGDMTCTIIAHGWQPHLIGKSIMGIQDDTGFKFMAKLMEGVKGSTATKNGKTYYNGATWVKYRWPAPDDKTKFKNKIVYAKGCLMGDENVFVTAGMYE
;
A
#
# COMPACT_ATOMS: atom_id res chain seq x y z
N MET A 1 -22.23 -7.90 -94.20
CA MET A 1 -22.45 -7.75 -92.75
C MET A 1 -21.15 -8.15 -92.07
N ASP A 2 -20.06 -7.40 -92.11
CA ASP A 2 -19.87 -6.01 -91.71
C ASP A 2 -20.39 -5.72 -90.30
N HIS A 3 -19.53 -5.87 -89.29
CA HIS A 3 -19.16 -4.80 -88.35
C HIS A 3 -18.14 -5.24 -87.27
N LYS A 4 -16.94 -4.64 -87.36
CA LYS A 4 -16.08 -4.06 -86.29
C LYS A 4 -15.54 -4.94 -85.12
N ASN A 5 -14.27 -5.36 -85.23
CA ASN A 5 -13.04 -4.81 -84.59
C ASN A 5 -13.13 -4.23 -83.13
N PRO A 6 -12.00 -4.09 -82.38
CA PRO A 6 -11.18 -5.08 -81.66
C PRO A 6 -10.79 -4.62 -80.22
N LYS A 7 -9.87 -5.37 -79.59
CA LYS A 7 -8.97 -5.01 -78.47
C LYS A 7 -9.57 -4.97 -77.06
N ARG A 8 -9.09 -5.90 -76.22
CA ARG A 8 -8.44 -5.49 -74.97
C ARG A 8 -7.35 -6.46 -74.51
N ARG A 9 -6.16 -6.26 -75.08
CA ARG A 9 -4.85 -6.16 -74.40
C ARG A 9 -4.68 -7.03 -73.15
N GLU A 10 -3.91 -8.10 -73.27
CA GLU A 10 -3.20 -8.72 -72.15
C GLU A 10 -2.57 -7.64 -71.26
N ARG A 11 -2.94 -7.65 -69.97
CA ARG A 11 -2.22 -6.90 -68.95
C ARG A 11 -1.61 -7.89 -67.98
N LYS A 12 -0.29 -8.02 -68.12
CA LYS A 12 0.70 -8.56 -67.19
C LYS A 12 0.23 -8.49 -65.74
N MET A 13 0.21 -9.65 -65.10
CA MET A 13 0.25 -9.85 -63.66
C MET A 13 1.35 -8.95 -63.07
N LYS A 14 0.96 -7.90 -62.35
CA LYS A 14 1.87 -7.07 -61.57
C LYS A 14 1.25 -6.81 -60.21
N LYS A 15 1.93 -7.38 -59.22
CA LYS A 15 2.01 -6.96 -57.82
C LYS A 15 0.71 -7.07 -57.03
N SER A 16 0.63 -8.11 -56.22
CA SER A 16 0.09 -8.02 -54.85
C SER A 16 0.74 -9.11 -54.00
N ILE A 17 2.06 -9.02 -53.82
CA ILE A 17 2.67 -9.49 -52.59
C ILE A 17 2.29 -8.43 -51.56
N SER A 18 1.18 -8.67 -50.86
CA SER A 18 0.89 -8.00 -49.60
C SER A 18 0.55 -9.09 -48.61
N ILE A 19 1.62 -9.71 -48.10
CA ILE A 19 1.63 -10.35 -46.79
C ILE A 19 1.25 -9.23 -45.81
N VAL A 20 -0.04 -9.08 -45.52
CA VAL A 20 -0.49 -8.25 -44.39
C VAL A 20 -0.44 -9.14 -43.17
N LEU A 21 0.80 -9.38 -42.73
CA LEU A 21 1.14 -9.83 -41.39
C LEU A 21 0.90 -8.67 -40.42
N SER A 22 -0.33 -8.15 -40.38
CA SER A 22 -0.75 -7.18 -39.37
C SER A 22 -1.24 -7.94 -38.15
N ILE A 23 -0.30 -8.69 -37.56
CA ILE A 23 -0.29 -8.89 -36.11
C ILE A 23 0.01 -7.50 -35.54
N VAL A 24 -1.02 -6.66 -35.48
CA VAL A 24 -1.03 -5.51 -34.58
C VAL A 24 -1.26 -6.11 -33.21
N LEU A 25 -0.19 -6.73 -32.68
CA LEU A 25 0.03 -6.93 -31.26
C LEU A 25 0.12 -5.51 -30.70
N ILE A 26 -1.03 -4.87 -30.47
CA ILE A 26 -1.11 -3.86 -29.42
C ILE A 26 -0.86 -4.67 -28.15
N ALA A 27 0.42 -4.83 -27.84
CA ALA A 27 0.86 -5.10 -26.49
C ALA A 27 0.33 -3.92 -25.69
N CYS A 28 -0.86 -4.09 -25.13
CA CYS A 28 -1.29 -3.33 -23.99
C CYS A 28 -0.17 -3.49 -22.97
N PHE A 29 0.73 -2.51 -22.89
CA PHE A 29 1.57 -2.30 -21.73
C PHE A 29 0.60 -1.93 -20.60
N THR A 30 -0.11 -2.93 -20.10
CA THR A 30 -0.83 -2.81 -18.85
C THR A 30 0.25 -2.61 -17.81
N SER A 31 0.29 -1.43 -17.21
CA SER A 31 1.06 -1.16 -16.00
C SER A 31 0.63 -2.17 -14.96
N PHE A 32 1.34 -3.29 -14.85
CA PHE A 32 1.15 -4.24 -13.77
C PHE A 32 1.64 -3.54 -12.50
N ALA A 33 0.71 -3.10 -11.65
CA ALA A 33 1.06 -2.75 -10.28
C ALA A 33 1.67 -4.00 -9.63
N VAL A 34 2.86 -3.86 -9.06
CA VAL A 34 3.56 -4.99 -8.44
C VAL A 34 2.99 -5.14 -7.04
N ALA A 35 2.21 -6.18 -6.81
CA ALA A 35 1.69 -6.46 -5.48
C ALA A 35 2.83 -6.84 -4.53
N VAL A 36 2.75 -6.35 -3.29
CA VAL A 36 3.67 -6.75 -2.20
C VAL A 36 3.60 -8.27 -2.00
N THR A 37 4.75 -8.91 -2.04
CA THR A 37 4.94 -10.36 -1.92
C THR A 37 4.60 -10.87 -0.52
N GLN A 38 4.45 -12.19 -0.36
CA GLN A 38 4.22 -12.77 0.96
C GLN A 38 5.40 -12.55 1.92
N ALA A 39 6.64 -12.65 1.43
CA ALA A 39 7.83 -12.42 2.25
C ALA A 39 7.89 -10.98 2.80
N GLU A 40 7.52 -10.00 1.99
CA GLU A 40 7.42 -8.60 2.43
C GLU A 40 6.27 -8.39 3.42
N LYS A 41 5.13 -9.08 3.24
CA LYS A 41 4.06 -9.07 4.26
C LYS A 41 4.53 -9.66 5.58
N ASP A 42 5.30 -10.73 5.56
CA ASP A 42 5.86 -11.36 6.75
C ASP A 42 6.88 -10.43 7.45
N GLU A 43 7.66 -9.67 6.68
CA GLU A 43 8.56 -8.63 7.21
C GLU A 43 7.78 -7.49 7.90
N ILE A 44 6.69 -7.00 7.27
CA ILE A 44 5.78 -6.01 7.87
C ILE A 44 5.23 -6.51 9.22
N VAL A 45 4.75 -7.75 9.28
CA VAL A 45 4.23 -8.35 10.53
C VAL A 45 5.34 -8.46 11.57
N THR A 46 6.53 -8.86 11.15
CA THR A 46 7.70 -9.00 12.04
C THR A 46 8.08 -7.67 12.67
N VAL A 47 8.19 -6.60 11.88
CA VAL A 47 8.58 -5.27 12.41
C VAL A 47 7.51 -4.70 13.33
N VAL A 48 6.22 -4.89 13.02
CA VAL A 48 5.11 -4.46 13.89
C VAL A 48 5.14 -5.21 15.22
N ASN A 49 5.31 -6.53 15.20
CA ASN A 49 5.36 -7.34 16.41
C ASN A 49 6.60 -7.02 17.27
N LYS A 50 7.77 -6.84 16.66
CA LYS A 50 9.00 -6.42 17.37
C LYS A 50 8.83 -5.05 18.01
N THR A 51 8.24 -4.11 17.29
CA THR A 51 7.98 -2.75 17.82
C THR A 51 6.97 -2.79 18.97
N ALA A 52 5.89 -3.55 18.83
CA ALA A 52 4.90 -3.72 19.90
C ALA A 52 5.53 -4.31 21.17
N ALA A 53 6.37 -5.36 21.04
CA ALA A 53 7.07 -5.94 22.18
C ALA A 53 8.08 -4.97 22.82
N MET A 54 8.77 -4.17 22.00
CA MET A 54 9.67 -3.13 22.48
C MET A 54 8.92 -2.05 23.27
N LEU A 55 7.81 -1.53 22.74
CA LEU A 55 6.98 -0.53 23.43
C LEU A 55 6.37 -1.08 24.71
N GLU A 56 5.94 -2.33 24.71
CA GLU A 56 5.43 -2.98 25.92
C GLU A 56 6.50 -3.00 27.02
N LYS A 57 7.75 -3.32 26.68
CA LYS A 57 8.87 -3.39 27.62
C LYS A 57 9.36 -2.01 28.08
N GLU A 58 9.45 -1.06 27.17
CA GLU A 58 10.13 0.22 27.39
C GLU A 58 9.18 1.38 27.69
N GLY A 59 7.87 1.17 27.50
CA GLY A 59 6.88 2.22 27.64
C GLY A 59 7.14 3.39 26.69
N LYS A 60 6.87 4.60 27.17
CA LYS A 60 7.04 5.85 26.40
C LYS A 60 8.48 6.08 25.92
N ALA A 61 9.48 5.63 26.68
CA ALA A 61 10.88 5.77 26.27
C ALA A 61 11.19 5.02 24.96
N GLY A 62 10.40 3.98 24.62
CA GLY A 62 10.52 3.28 23.36
C GLY A 62 10.13 4.13 22.13
N LEU A 63 9.36 5.21 22.30
CA LEU A 63 8.93 6.08 21.19
C LEU A 63 10.12 6.77 20.51
N ASP A 64 11.18 7.08 21.26
CA ASP A 64 12.39 7.73 20.73
C ASP A 64 13.12 6.85 19.70
N LYS A 65 12.90 5.54 19.72
CA LYS A 65 13.51 4.58 18.79
C LYS A 65 12.76 4.48 17.46
N ILE A 66 11.49 4.89 17.41
CA ILE A 66 10.63 4.71 16.23
C ILE A 66 11.22 5.41 14.99
N GLN A 67 11.87 6.56 15.17
CA GLN A 67 12.51 7.28 14.08
C GLN A 67 13.61 6.47 13.38
N SER A 68 14.28 5.56 14.10
CA SER A 68 15.39 4.75 13.58
C SER A 68 14.95 3.39 13.03
N ILE A 69 13.69 2.98 13.24
CA ILE A 69 13.20 1.70 12.74
C ILE A 69 12.93 1.83 11.23
N ARG A 70 13.69 1.07 10.44
CA ARG A 70 13.53 0.90 8.99
C ARG A 70 13.51 -0.58 8.63
N PHE A 71 12.81 -0.92 7.56
CA PHE A 71 12.69 -2.29 7.04
C PHE A 71 12.44 -2.28 5.53
N GLY A 72 12.68 -3.41 4.85
CA GLY A 72 12.68 -3.49 3.39
C GLY A 72 13.47 -2.36 2.74
N ASP A 73 12.91 -1.77 1.68
CA ASP A 73 13.47 -0.59 1.01
C ASP A 73 13.12 0.71 1.76
N ASN A 74 13.69 0.87 2.96
CA ASN A 74 13.56 2.09 3.79
C ASN A 74 12.12 2.45 4.21
N ASN A 75 11.25 1.44 4.37
CA ASN A 75 9.90 1.62 4.91
C ASN A 75 9.94 1.94 6.40
N TYR A 76 8.81 2.40 6.95
CA TYR A 76 8.74 3.00 8.27
C TYR A 76 7.60 2.45 9.12
N VAL A 77 7.78 2.60 10.44
CA VAL A 77 6.75 2.34 11.44
C VAL A 77 6.18 3.67 11.94
N TYR A 78 4.89 3.69 12.29
CA TYR A 78 4.33 4.74 13.12
C TYR A 78 3.47 4.15 14.25
N VAL A 79 3.35 4.92 15.32
CA VAL A 79 2.60 4.58 16.52
C VAL A 79 1.55 5.65 16.74
N GLY A 80 0.31 5.23 17.00
CA GLY A 80 -0.79 6.11 17.36
C GLY A 80 -1.45 5.68 18.67
N ASP A 81 -2.07 6.64 19.35
CA ASP A 81 -2.97 6.34 20.46
C ASP A 81 -4.33 5.81 19.95
N MET A 82 -5.19 5.38 20.85
CA MET A 82 -6.49 4.81 20.47
C MET A 82 -7.52 5.81 19.92
N THR A 83 -7.17 7.10 19.87
CA THR A 83 -7.92 8.20 19.20
C THR A 83 -7.37 8.52 17.80
N CYS A 84 -6.39 7.73 17.34
CA CYS A 84 -5.64 7.94 16.10
C CYS A 84 -4.83 9.23 16.07
N THR A 85 -4.39 9.73 17.23
CA THR A 85 -3.34 10.74 17.29
C THR A 85 -1.99 10.06 17.12
N ILE A 86 -1.19 10.53 16.16
CA ILE A 86 0.17 10.01 15.95
C ILE A 86 1.06 10.46 17.11
N ILE A 87 1.68 9.50 17.81
CA ILE A 87 2.56 9.77 18.95
C ILE A 87 4.05 9.53 18.60
N ALA A 88 4.33 8.74 17.56
CA ALA A 88 5.66 8.63 16.98
C ALA A 88 5.56 8.21 15.50
N HIS A 89 6.47 8.70 14.67
CA HIS A 89 6.44 8.41 13.23
C HIS A 89 7.85 8.33 12.64
N GLY A 90 8.16 7.22 11.97
CA GLY A 90 9.49 6.96 11.41
C GLY A 90 9.90 7.91 10.28
N TRP A 91 8.95 8.30 9.42
CA TRP A 91 9.20 9.09 8.21
C TRP A 91 8.67 10.54 8.21
N GLN A 92 7.52 10.83 8.85
CA GLN A 92 6.80 12.10 8.75
C GLN A 92 6.63 12.73 10.14
N PRO A 93 7.68 13.33 10.73
CA PRO A 93 7.62 13.89 12.08
C PRO A 93 6.58 15.00 12.23
N HIS A 94 6.25 15.72 11.15
CA HIS A 94 5.20 16.75 11.14
C HIS A 94 3.77 16.22 11.35
N LEU A 95 3.58 14.90 11.37
CA LEU A 95 2.30 14.26 11.72
C LEU A 95 2.17 13.99 13.23
N ILE A 96 3.26 14.02 13.99
CA ILE A 96 3.23 13.79 15.44
C ILE A 96 2.35 14.87 16.10
N GLY A 97 1.45 14.43 16.98
CA GLY A 97 0.45 15.27 17.66
C GLY A 97 -0.83 15.52 16.86
N LYS A 98 -0.94 15.01 15.62
CA LYS A 98 -2.14 15.18 14.79
C LYS A 98 -3.01 13.93 14.83
N SER A 99 -4.32 14.12 14.98
CA SER A 99 -5.29 13.06 14.76
C SER A 99 -5.47 12.82 13.26
N ILE A 100 -5.40 11.56 12.85
CA ILE A 100 -5.60 11.13 11.46
C ILE A 100 -6.91 10.37 11.25
N MET A 101 -7.79 10.32 12.27
CA MET A 101 -9.07 9.61 12.21
C MET A 101 -9.96 10.04 11.03
N GLY A 102 -9.96 11.33 10.72
CA GLY A 102 -10.80 11.90 9.65
C GLY A 102 -10.22 11.81 8.25
N ILE A 103 -8.96 11.38 8.10
CA ILE A 103 -8.31 11.35 6.79
C ILE A 103 -8.94 10.28 5.90
N GLN A 104 -9.13 10.65 4.64
CA GLN A 104 -9.58 9.79 3.57
C GLN A 104 -8.50 9.74 2.50
N ASP A 105 -8.43 8.63 1.77
CA ASP A 105 -7.65 8.62 0.54
C ASP A 105 -8.37 9.36 -0.61
N ASP A 106 -7.75 9.40 -1.78
CA ASP A 106 -8.27 10.08 -2.97
C ASP A 106 -9.52 9.43 -3.58
N THR A 107 -10.01 8.33 -3.00
CA THR A 107 -11.29 7.71 -3.35
C THR A 107 -12.39 7.97 -2.33
N GLY A 108 -12.08 8.69 -1.23
CA GLY A 108 -12.99 8.92 -0.11
C GLY A 108 -12.97 7.80 0.94
N PHE A 109 -12.06 6.82 0.84
CA PHE A 109 -12.01 5.71 1.78
C PHE A 109 -11.41 6.15 3.13
N LYS A 110 -12.21 6.03 4.20
CA LYS A 110 -11.82 6.30 5.60
C LYS A 110 -11.00 5.15 6.19
N PHE A 111 -9.78 4.97 5.70
CA PHE A 111 -8.93 3.83 6.06
C PHE A 111 -8.63 3.73 7.56
N MET A 112 -8.52 4.84 8.30
CA MET A 112 -8.28 4.80 9.75
C MET A 112 -9.47 4.23 10.52
N ALA A 113 -10.71 4.44 10.08
CA ALA A 113 -11.87 3.81 10.70
C ALA A 113 -11.80 2.28 10.56
N LYS A 114 -11.42 1.79 9.36
CA LYS A 114 -11.26 0.35 9.10
C LYS A 114 -10.11 -0.27 9.89
N LEU A 115 -9.00 0.46 9.99
CA LEU A 115 -7.84 0.04 10.78
C LEU A 115 -8.22 -0.10 12.26
N MET A 116 -8.95 0.87 12.82
CA MET A 116 -9.38 0.82 14.22
C MET A 116 -10.41 -0.25 14.52
N GLU A 117 -11.32 -0.57 13.58
CA GLU A 117 -12.23 -1.71 13.71
C GLU A 117 -11.44 -3.01 13.96
N GLY A 118 -10.41 -3.25 13.17
CA GLY A 118 -9.59 -4.46 13.31
C GLY A 118 -8.66 -4.45 14.53
N VAL A 119 -8.04 -3.30 14.85
CA VAL A 119 -7.23 -3.15 16.06
C VAL A 119 -8.05 -3.40 17.32
N LYS A 120 -9.30 -2.91 17.36
CA LYS A 120 -10.20 -3.06 18.52
C LYS A 120 -10.98 -4.39 18.51
N GLY A 121 -10.84 -5.20 17.46
CA GLY A 121 -11.60 -6.45 17.28
C GLY A 121 -11.22 -7.58 18.24
N SER A 122 -10.15 -7.44 19.02
CA SER A 122 -9.75 -8.40 20.04
C SER A 122 -9.13 -7.70 21.25
N THR A 123 -9.26 -8.33 22.41
CA THR A 123 -8.64 -7.90 23.66
C THR A 123 -7.89 -9.04 24.33
N ALA A 124 -6.88 -8.69 25.12
CA ALA A 124 -6.15 -9.60 25.98
C ALA A 124 -5.90 -8.94 27.34
N THR A 125 -5.54 -9.76 28.34
CA THR A 125 -5.17 -9.29 29.68
C THR A 125 -3.73 -9.68 29.98
N LYS A 126 -2.93 -8.71 30.44
CA LYS A 126 -1.57 -8.94 30.94
C LYS A 126 -1.32 -8.04 32.14
N ASN A 127 -0.75 -8.61 33.20
CA ASN A 127 -0.49 -7.91 34.46
C ASN A 127 -1.73 -7.16 35.02
N GLY A 128 -2.92 -7.76 34.91
CA GLY A 128 -4.17 -7.15 35.37
C GLY A 128 -4.71 -6.03 34.48
N LYS A 129 -4.04 -5.70 33.37
CA LYS A 129 -4.51 -4.71 32.39
C LYS A 129 -5.10 -5.38 31.16
N THR A 130 -6.36 -5.03 30.87
CA THR A 130 -7.01 -5.34 29.60
C THR A 130 -6.57 -4.34 28.53
N TYR A 131 -6.20 -4.84 27.37
CA TYR A 131 -5.76 -4.02 26.24
C TYR A 131 -6.24 -4.60 24.91
N TYR A 132 -6.29 -3.75 23.89
CA TYR A 132 -6.59 -4.17 22.52
C TYR A 132 -5.37 -4.85 21.91
N ASN A 133 -5.55 -6.09 21.44
CA ASN A 133 -4.51 -6.88 20.79
C ASN A 133 -4.92 -7.35 19.38
N GLY A 134 -6.05 -6.83 18.87
CA GLY A 134 -6.50 -7.07 17.51
C GLY A 134 -5.48 -6.59 16.49
N ALA A 135 -5.46 -7.23 15.33
CA ALA A 135 -4.59 -6.86 14.24
C ALA A 135 -5.32 -6.99 12.91
N THR A 136 -4.95 -6.15 11.94
CA THR A 136 -5.65 -6.08 10.66
C THR A 136 -4.76 -5.60 9.54
N TRP A 137 -5.09 -6.05 8.33
CA TRP A 137 -4.54 -5.54 7.09
C TRP A 137 -5.53 -4.57 6.46
N VAL A 138 -5.03 -3.42 6.01
CA VAL A 138 -5.82 -2.45 5.25
C VAL A 138 -5.02 -2.04 4.03
N LYS A 139 -5.68 -1.97 2.87
CA LYS A 139 -5.14 -1.38 1.66
C LYS A 139 -5.86 -0.07 1.40
N TYR A 140 -5.10 0.99 1.15
CA TYR A 140 -5.61 2.32 0.84
C TYR A 140 -4.62 3.05 -0.07
N ARG A 141 -4.97 4.25 -0.53
CA ARG A 141 -4.07 5.06 -1.34
C ARG A 141 -3.45 6.20 -0.55
N TRP A 142 -2.15 6.44 -0.74
CA TRP A 142 -1.42 7.52 -0.06
C TRP A 142 -0.55 8.30 -1.05
N PRO A 143 -0.28 9.60 -0.80
CA PRO A 143 0.64 10.38 -1.62
C PRO A 143 1.97 9.65 -1.83
N ALA A 144 2.41 9.55 -3.08
CA ALA A 144 3.61 8.83 -3.42
C ALA A 144 4.83 9.51 -2.77
N PRO A 145 5.83 8.74 -2.30
CA PRO A 145 7.02 9.30 -1.66
C PRO A 145 7.80 10.28 -2.55
N ASP A 146 7.81 9.99 -3.86
CA ASP A 146 8.52 10.70 -4.92
C ASP A 146 7.72 11.86 -5.53
N ASP A 147 6.39 11.78 -5.53
CA ASP A 147 5.50 12.81 -6.09
C ASP A 147 4.19 12.87 -5.30
N LYS A 148 4.07 13.87 -4.42
CA LYS A 148 2.92 14.03 -3.53
C LYS A 148 1.62 14.41 -4.26
N THR A 149 1.66 14.70 -5.56
CA THR A 149 0.46 14.93 -6.37
C THR A 149 -0.17 13.63 -6.87
N LYS A 150 0.60 12.53 -6.82
CA LYS A 150 0.14 11.19 -7.20
C LYS A 150 -0.15 10.36 -5.96
N PHE A 151 -1.12 9.47 -6.09
CA PHE A 151 -1.49 8.52 -5.05
C PHE A 151 -1.17 7.10 -5.50
N LYS A 152 -0.43 6.35 -4.67
CA LYS A 152 -0.09 4.94 -4.90
C LYS A 152 -0.84 4.05 -3.91
N ASN A 153 -1.08 2.80 -4.30
CA ASN A 153 -1.59 1.80 -3.39
C ASN A 153 -0.58 1.56 -2.27
N LYS A 154 -1.08 1.41 -1.06
CA LYS A 154 -0.30 1.07 0.11
C LYS A 154 -1.03 0.00 0.90
N ILE A 155 -0.32 -1.09 1.20
CA ILE A 155 -0.80 -2.12 2.10
C ILE A 155 -0.16 -1.91 3.48
N VAL A 156 -0.99 -1.85 4.52
CA VAL A 156 -0.53 -1.69 5.89
C VAL A 156 -1.04 -2.81 6.78
N TYR A 157 -0.23 -3.16 7.77
CA TYR A 157 -0.61 -3.99 8.90
C TYR A 157 -0.63 -3.11 10.15
N ALA A 158 -1.69 -3.26 10.94
CA ALA A 158 -1.85 -2.58 12.21
C ALA A 158 -2.10 -3.60 13.32
N LYS A 159 -1.60 -3.31 14.53
CA LYS A 159 -1.83 -4.13 15.70
C LYS A 159 -1.97 -3.27 16.95
N GLY A 160 -2.99 -3.55 17.76
CA GLY A 160 -3.11 -3.03 19.11
C GLY A 160 -2.09 -3.68 20.04
N CYS A 161 -1.51 -2.89 20.95
CA CYS A 161 -0.61 -3.40 21.98
C CYS A 161 -0.56 -2.49 23.19
N LEU A 162 0.19 -2.93 24.19
CA LEU A 162 0.60 -2.10 25.31
C LEU A 162 1.88 -1.33 24.97
N MET A 163 1.93 -0.06 25.38
CA MET A 163 3.15 0.72 25.55
C MET A 163 3.35 0.94 27.04
N GLY A 164 4.10 0.04 27.68
CA GLY A 164 4.08 -0.15 29.13
C GLY A 164 2.67 -0.48 29.59
N ASP A 165 1.94 0.55 29.99
CA ASP A 165 0.60 0.47 30.54
C ASP A 165 -0.46 1.15 29.65
N GLU A 166 -0.06 1.80 28.56
CA GLU A 166 -1.01 2.55 27.72
C GLU A 166 -1.43 1.72 26.51
N ASN A 167 -2.71 1.78 26.15
CA ASN A 167 -3.19 1.18 24.91
C ASN A 167 -2.74 2.06 23.73
N VAL A 168 -2.03 1.47 22.79
CA VAL A 168 -1.61 2.10 21.55
C VAL A 168 -1.82 1.13 20.39
N PHE A 169 -1.63 1.61 19.17
CA PHE A 169 -1.49 0.75 18.02
C PHE A 169 -0.18 1.04 17.27
N VAL A 170 0.41 -0.01 16.73
CA VAL A 170 1.61 0.03 15.90
C VAL A 170 1.23 -0.31 14.48
N THR A 171 1.84 0.38 13.52
CA THR A 171 1.57 0.21 12.10
C THR A 171 2.83 0.26 11.27
N ALA A 172 2.86 -0.57 10.23
CA ALA A 172 3.87 -0.52 9.19
C ALA A 172 3.21 -0.92 7.86
N GLY A 173 3.83 -0.55 6.74
CA GLY A 173 3.36 -0.96 5.44
C GLY A 173 4.25 -0.52 4.30
N MET A 174 3.95 -1.03 3.12
CA MET A 174 4.70 -0.82 1.89
C MET A 174 3.77 -0.33 0.78
N TYR A 175 4.34 0.44 -0.15
CA TYR A 175 3.66 0.79 -1.39
C TYR A 175 3.69 -0.39 -2.36
N GLU A 176 2.67 -0.47 -3.22
CA GLU A 176 2.58 -1.36 -4.38
C GLU A 176 2.77 -0.58 -5.70
#